data_AF-A0A2R6E917-F1
#
_entry.id   AF-A0A2R6E917-F1
#
_cell.length_a   1.000
_cell.length_b   1.000
_cell.length_c   1.000
_cell.angle_alpha   90.00
_cell.angle_beta   90.00
_cell.angle_gamma   90.00
#
_symmetry.space_group_name_H-M   'P 1'
#
loop_
_entity.id
_entity.type
_entity.pdbx_description
1 polymer ?
#
loop_
_entity_poly.entity_id
_entity_poly.type
_entity_poly.pdbx_seq_one_letter_code
_entity_poly.pdbx_strand_id
1 'polypeptide(L)' 'MSTEDAGQAESASGEGESAEDHPNTAQSVVLVDESDEEQGLKNRLDAHTGDGTRHRAFTSLLFDQEGNILLAQRSPE' A
#
# COMPACT_ATOMS: atom_id res chain seq x y z
N MET A 1 25.10 6.48 -39.13
CA MET A 1 25.07 5.02 -38.92
C MET A 1 25.80 4.80 -37.61
N SER A 2 25.19 4.43 -36.49
CA SER A 2 24.00 3.57 -36.32
C SER A 2 23.20 4.03 -35.10
N THR A 3 21.88 4.09 -35.27
CA THR A 3 20.90 4.12 -34.19
C THR A 3 20.51 2.67 -33.91
N GLU A 4 20.89 2.16 -32.74
CA GLU A 4 20.46 0.84 -32.25
C GLU A 4 20.12 1.06 -30.78
N ASP A 5 18.85 1.40 -30.52
CA ASP A 5 17.79 0.48 -30.13
C ASP A 5 17.61 0.57 -28.61
N ALA A 6 16.85 1.59 -28.19
CA ALA A 6 16.40 1.73 -26.81
C ALA A 6 15.35 0.64 -26.58
N GLY A 7 15.83 -0.49 -26.06
CA GLY A 7 15.01 -1.64 -25.68
C GLY A 7 13.75 -1.18 -24.95
N GLN A 8 12.63 -1.48 -25.60
CA GLN A 8 11.28 -1.23 -25.16
C GLN A 8 11.10 -1.84 -23.77
N ALA A 9 10.88 -1.01 -22.75
CA ALA A 9 10.48 -1.48 -21.43
C ALA A 9 9.09 -2.10 -21.59
N GLU A 10 9.05 -3.42 -21.75
CA GLU A 10 7.82 -4.18 -21.74
C GLU A 10 7.14 -3.91 -20.40
N SER A 11 6.01 -3.23 -20.48
CA SER A 11 5.08 -3.04 -19.39
C SER A 11 4.58 -4.44 -19.02
N ALA A 12 5.26 -5.09 -18.08
CA ALA A 12 4.73 -6.28 -17.42
C ALA A 12 3.41 -5.83 -16.79
N SER A 13 2.32 -6.17 -17.47
CA SER A 13 0.99 -6.20 -16.90
C SER A 13 1.07 -7.17 -15.73
N GLY A 14 1.37 -6.64 -14.54
CA GLY A 14 1.17 -7.35 -13.29
C GLY A 14 -0.30 -7.70 -13.27
N GLU A 15 -0.58 -8.95 -13.63
CA GLU A 15 -1.85 -9.61 -13.35
C GLU A 15 -2.18 -9.26 -11.90
N GLY A 16 -3.37 -8.68 -11.68
CA GLY A 16 -3.84 -8.37 -10.34
C GLY A 16 -3.91 -9.69 -9.57
N GLU A 17 -2.84 -9.98 -8.85
CA GLU A 17 -2.71 -11.16 -8.02
C GLU A 17 -3.87 -11.13 -7.04
N SER A 18 -4.64 -12.22 -7.11
CA SER A 18 -5.79 -12.49 -6.28
C SER A 18 -5.45 -12.18 -4.83
N ALA A 19 -6.40 -11.58 -4.12
CA ALA A 19 -6.37 -11.35 -2.68
C ALA A 19 -6.33 -12.69 -1.91
N GLU A 20 -5.25 -13.45 -2.09
CA GLU A 20 -4.91 -14.64 -1.34
C GLU A 20 -4.62 -14.21 0.11
N ASP A 21 -5.04 -15.07 1.02
CA ASP A 21 -5.35 -14.90 2.44
C ASP A 21 -4.20 -14.33 3.31
N HIS A 22 -3.78 -13.09 3.08
CA HIS A 22 -2.78 -12.46 3.95
C HIS A 22 -3.42 -12.24 5.34
N PRO A 23 -2.80 -12.68 6.45
CA PRO A 23 -3.44 -12.69 7.77
C PRO A 23 -3.90 -11.30 8.26
N ASN A 24 -3.26 -10.24 7.78
CA ASN A 24 -3.65 -8.86 8.08
C ASN A 24 -4.92 -8.38 7.35
N THR A 25 -5.36 -9.06 6.29
CA THR A 25 -6.55 -8.72 5.51
C THR A 25 -7.84 -8.92 6.32
N ALA A 26 -7.82 -9.85 7.29
CA ALA A 26 -8.93 -10.10 8.21
C ALA A 26 -9.06 -9.04 9.34
N GLN A 27 -8.08 -8.16 9.51
CA GLN A 27 -8.07 -7.19 10.60
C GLN A 27 -9.12 -6.08 10.39
N SER A 28 -9.58 -5.47 11.49
CA SER A 28 -10.44 -4.30 11.44
C SER A 28 -9.65 -2.99 11.42
N VAL A 29 -10.14 -2.01 10.66
CA VAL A 29 -9.65 -0.63 10.64
C VAL A 29 -10.70 0.32 11.22
N VAL A 30 -10.25 1.45 11.78
CA VAL A 30 -11.12 2.49 12.36
C VAL A 30 -11.58 3.43 11.24
N LEU A 31 -12.87 3.46 10.95
CA LEU A 31 -13.46 4.41 10.01
C LEU A 31 -13.49 5.81 10.60
N VAL A 32 -13.24 6.83 9.78
CA VAL A 32 -13.23 8.22 10.21
C VAL A 32 -13.84 9.15 9.18
N ASP A 33 -14.35 10.28 9.63
CA ASP A 33 -14.81 11.36 8.75
C ASP A 33 -13.66 12.27 8.28
N GLU A 34 -13.99 13.43 7.69
CA GLU A 34 -12.99 14.37 7.21
C GLU A 34 -12.18 15.08 8.31
N SER A 35 -12.70 15.07 9.55
CA SER A 35 -12.10 15.67 10.73
C SER A 35 -11.36 14.65 11.62
N ASP A 36 -11.19 13.41 11.14
CA ASP A 36 -10.63 12.28 11.91
C ASP A 36 -11.49 11.85 13.11
N GLU A 37 -12.79 12.11 13.10
CA GLU A 37 -13.73 11.62 14.12
C GLU A 37 -14.17 10.19 13.82
N GLU A 38 -14.13 9.32 14.83
CA GLU A 38 -14.41 7.88 14.69
C GLU A 38 -15.87 7.61 14.30
N GLN A 39 -16.06 6.77 13.27
CA GLN A 39 -17.36 6.35 12.73
C GLN A 39 -17.61 4.84 12.89
N GLY A 40 -16.71 4.10 13.56
CA GLY A 40 -16.81 2.67 13.83
C GLY A 40 -15.68 1.82 13.21
N LEU A 41 -15.90 0.52 13.08
CA LEU A 41 -14.91 -0.44 12.56
C LEU A 41 -15.36 -1.06 11.23
N LYS A 42 -14.40 -1.39 10.35
CA LYS A 42 -14.63 -2.10 9.09
C LYS A 42 -13.52 -3.11 8.83
N ASN A 43 -13.81 -4.22 8.14
CA ASN A 43 -12.77 -5.13 7.67
C ASN A 43 -11.78 -4.40 6.74
N ARG A 44 -10.50 -4.72 6.84
CA ARG A 44 -9.42 -4.06 6.09
C ARG A 44 -9.60 -4.21 4.57
N LEU A 45 -9.92 -5.41 4.07
CA LEU A 45 -10.14 -5.64 2.64
C LEU A 45 -11.29 -4.76 2.12
N ASP A 46 -12.39 -4.75 2.86
CA ASP A 46 -13.60 -3.99 2.52
C ASP A 46 -13.35 -2.47 2.56
N ALA A 47 -12.40 -2.01 3.38
CA ALA A 47 -12.01 -0.60 3.45
C ALA A 47 -11.09 -0.16 2.28
N HIS A 48 -10.44 -1.11 1.60
CA HIS A 48 -9.48 -0.83 0.52
C HIS A 48 -9.99 -1.25 -0.87
N THR A 49 -11.14 -1.92 -0.96
CA THR A 49 -11.76 -2.35 -2.22
C THR A 49 -12.77 -1.29 -2.73
N GLY A 50 -13.02 -1.25 -4.04
CA GLY A 50 -13.90 -0.27 -4.67
C GLY A 50 -13.31 1.14 -4.62
N ASP A 51 -14.14 2.14 -4.29
CA ASP A 51 -13.67 3.53 -4.10
C ASP A 51 -12.90 3.73 -2.78
N GLY A 52 -12.75 2.66 -1.98
CA GLY A 52 -12.19 2.71 -0.64
C GLY A 52 -13.13 3.37 0.38
N THR A 53 -12.80 3.22 1.65
CA THR A 53 -13.48 3.93 2.75
C THR A 53 -12.42 4.60 3.61
N ARG A 54 -12.63 5.87 3.97
CA ARG A 54 -11.71 6.61 4.82
C ARG A 54 -11.56 5.91 6.18
N HIS A 55 -10.32 5.65 6.56
CA HIS A 55 -9.98 5.00 7.82
C HIS A 55 -8.67 5.56 8.36
N ARG A 56 -8.50 5.48 9.68
CA ARG A 56 -7.31 5.94 10.38
C ARG A 56 -6.11 5.04 10.06
N ALA A 57 -4.96 5.65 9.81
CA ALA A 57 -3.70 4.98 9.55
C ALA A 57 -2.55 5.74 10.21
N PHE A 58 -1.36 5.12 10.26
CA PHE A 58 -0.14 5.78 10.73
C PHE A 58 1.03 5.44 9.81
N THR A 59 2.08 6.25 9.87
CA THR A 59 3.37 5.98 9.23
C THR A 59 4.46 6.31 10.23
N SER A 60 5.42 5.40 10.38
CA SER A 60 6.59 5.59 11.21
C SER A 60 7.80 5.87 10.33
N LEU A 61 8.56 6.91 10.67
CA LEU A 61 9.85 7.22 10.04
C LEU A 61 10.95 6.96 11.06
N LEU A 62 11.85 6.01 10.75
CA LEU A 62 12.94 5.63 11.63
C LEU A 62 14.26 6.17 11.10
N PHE A 63 15.03 6.81 11.99
CA PHE A 63 16.36 7.33 11.70
C PHE A 63 17.39 6.61 12.57
N ASP A 64 18.56 6.33 12.01
CA ASP A 64 19.71 5.86 12.79
C ASP A 64 20.40 7.01 13.56
N GLN A 65 21.48 6.70 14.28
CA GLN A 65 22.23 7.69 15.06
C GLN A 65 23.00 8.71 14.21
N GLU A 66 23.19 8.42 12.92
CA GLU A 66 23.87 9.28 11.95
C GLU A 66 22.86 10.14 11.16
N GLY A 67 21.55 9.93 11.38
CA GLY A 67 20.46 10.67 10.73
C GLY A 67 20.00 10.09 9.39
N ASN A 68 20.39 8.86 9.04
CA ASN A 68 19.90 8.21 7.82
C ASN A 68 18.50 7.62 8.04
N ILE A 69 17.62 7.75 7.05
CA ILE A 69 16.27 7.18 7.10
C ILE A 69 16.27 5.71 6.66
N LEU A 70 15.57 4.86 7.41
CA LEU A 70 15.31 3.48 7.00
C LEU A 70 14.27 3.45 5.88
N LEU A 71 14.70 3.06 4.68
CA LEU A 71 13.80 2.76 3.57
C LEU A 71 13.41 1.27 3.59
N ALA A 72 12.13 0.99 3.48
CA ALA A 72 11.60 -0.37 3.37
C ALA A 72 11.07 -0.62 1.96
N GLN A 73 11.45 -1.76 1.39
CA GLN A 73 10.82 -2.29 0.18
C GLN A 73 9.72 -3.26 0.62
N ARG A 74 8.52 -3.08 0.07
CA ARG A 74 7.43 -4.05 0.29
C ARG A 74 7.83 -5.38 -0.35
N SER A 75 7.50 -6.48 0.32
CA SER A 75 7.58 -7.81 -0.27
C SER A 75 6.80 -7.82 -1.60
N PRO A 76 7.29 -8.53 -2.62
CA PRO A 76 6.54 -8.71 -3.87
C PRO A 76 5.23 -9.48 -3.63
N GLU A 77 5.18 -10.30 -2.57
CA GLU A 77 3.97 -10.96 -2.04
C GLU A 77 3.38 -10.22 -0.84
#